data_AF-A0A0G0CJG0-F1
#
_entry.id   AF-A0A0G0CJG0-F1
#
_cell.length_a   1.000
_cell.length_b   1.000
_cell.length_c   1.000
_cell.angle_alpha   90.00
_cell.angle_beta   90.00
_cell.angle_gamma   90.00
#
_symmetry.space_group_name_H-M   'P 1'
#
loop_
_entity.id
_entity.type
_entity.pdbx_description
1 polymer ?
#
loop_
_entity_poly.entity_id
_entity_poly.type
_entity_poly.pdbx_seq_one_letter_code
_entity_poly.pdbx_strand_id
1 'polypeptide(L)'
;MKEEFENIFSILKNGTQEEVREAKKKVDKLWHSNRKSFEKNSLIALEQLKGFDSIQNPKNQEAFVSGLSLFFLVLSDTHFKELKNFVLKAICHPNGHVREQMRKTADWLFMSLSSRIHPFVWPKGKKLTQKQIAEQEKAKNQCAEYLNDIELLMEKYDDGSYGKFKYIDRMKPSVYKSLQLLWSDITRGDIQKDLYTTPPAVLEKREEIEKELSALIQKTKGDITLKEIQDIIYDETDFDDLNDVIRMFDTGSPYELQNVIETLNDAWNYFPHRVLNGLCPLEIVSQNKQTKLPN
;
A
#
# COMPACT_ATOMS: atom_id res chain seq x y z
N MET A 1 16.69 -22.59 21.29
CA MET A 1 16.44 -21.61 20.21
C MET A 1 16.30 -20.19 20.72
N LYS A 2 15.42 -19.87 21.68
CA LYS A 2 15.34 -18.51 22.26
C LYS A 2 16.70 -17.98 22.74
N GLU A 3 17.38 -18.72 23.62
CA GLU A 3 18.74 -18.38 24.10
C GLU A 3 19.76 -18.26 22.95
N GLU A 4 19.60 -19.06 21.89
CA GLU A 4 20.50 -18.99 20.74
C GLU A 4 20.28 -17.70 19.95
N PHE A 5 19.04 -17.25 19.81
CA PHE A 5 18.74 -15.95 19.20
C PHE A 5 19.25 -14.80 20.07
N GLU A 6 19.07 -14.85 21.39
CA GLU A 6 19.67 -13.88 22.31
C GLU A 6 21.19 -13.76 22.11
N ASN A 7 21.89 -14.89 22.07
CA ASN A 7 23.32 -14.91 21.82
C ASN A 7 23.67 -14.35 20.43
N ILE A 8 22.94 -14.74 19.38
CA ILE A 8 23.12 -14.21 18.03
C ILE A 8 22.94 -12.69 18.02
N PHE A 9 21.88 -12.15 18.63
CA PHE A 9 21.64 -10.72 18.68
C PHE A 9 22.70 -9.99 19.50
N SER A 10 23.20 -10.58 20.59
CA SER A 10 24.34 -10.04 21.32
C SER A 10 25.58 -9.91 20.43
N ILE A 11 25.89 -10.95 19.64
CA ILE A 11 26.99 -10.95 18.67
C ILE A 11 26.76 -9.91 17.56
N LEU A 12 25.55 -9.80 17.01
CA LEU A 12 25.26 -8.80 15.98
C LEU A 12 25.49 -7.37 16.48
N LYS A 13 25.15 -7.11 17.76
CA LYS A 13 25.28 -5.79 18.39
C LYS A 13 26.71 -5.43 18.79
N ASN A 14 27.54 -6.40 19.17
CA ASN A 14 28.81 -6.13 19.84
C ASN A 14 30.01 -6.88 19.26
N GLY A 15 29.78 -7.92 18.45
CA GLY A 15 30.82 -8.81 17.95
C GLY A 15 31.67 -8.20 16.83
N THR A 16 32.78 -8.86 16.57
CA THR A 16 33.67 -8.63 15.43
C THR A 16 33.01 -9.00 14.10
N GLN A 17 33.63 -8.61 12.99
CA GLN A 17 33.08 -8.89 11.65
C GLN A 17 33.00 -10.40 11.36
N GLU A 18 33.98 -11.17 11.82
CA GLU A 18 34.03 -12.63 11.71
C GLU A 18 32.91 -13.28 12.54
N GLU A 19 32.72 -12.85 13.79
CA GLU A 19 31.66 -13.38 14.66
C GLU A 19 30.27 -13.04 14.11
N VAL A 20 30.08 -11.82 13.60
CA VAL A 20 28.85 -11.41 12.91
C VAL A 20 28.56 -12.32 11.72
N ARG A 21 29.58 -12.65 10.92
CA ARG A 21 29.41 -13.52 9.75
C ARG A 21 28.94 -14.92 10.16
N GLU A 22 29.56 -15.49 11.18
CA GLU A 22 29.19 -16.82 11.67
C GLU A 22 27.82 -16.80 12.38
N ALA A 23 27.47 -15.71 13.08
CA ALA A 23 26.14 -15.53 13.65
C ALA A 23 25.04 -15.50 12.58
N LYS A 24 25.25 -14.78 11.46
CA LYS A 24 24.30 -14.75 10.33
C LYS A 24 24.10 -16.14 9.71
N LYS A 25 25.19 -16.87 9.45
CA LYS A 25 25.12 -18.27 8.97
C LYS A 25 24.37 -19.16 9.96
N LYS A 26 24.51 -18.92 11.26
CA LYS A 26 23.77 -19.67 12.29
C LYS A 26 22.27 -19.38 12.21
N VAL A 27 21.85 -18.14 11.97
CA VAL A 27 20.43 -17.80 11.73
C VAL A 27 19.88 -18.60 10.54
N ASP A 28 20.60 -18.59 9.41
CA ASP A 28 20.20 -19.35 8.22
C ASP A 28 20.10 -20.84 8.51
N LYS A 29 21.07 -21.42 9.22
CA LYS A 29 21.05 -22.83 9.61
C LYS A 29 19.84 -23.16 10.49
N LEU A 30 19.51 -22.31 11.46
CA LEU A 30 18.35 -22.51 12.35
C LEU A 30 17.03 -22.48 11.56
N TRP A 31 16.89 -21.56 10.60
CA TRP A 31 15.73 -21.49 9.72
C TRP A 31 15.52 -22.78 8.93
N HIS A 32 16.57 -23.29 8.27
CA HIS A 32 16.49 -24.51 7.46
C HIS A 32 16.34 -25.79 8.29
N SER A 33 16.89 -25.82 9.51
CA SER A 33 16.86 -27.02 10.35
C SER A 33 15.50 -27.24 11.01
N ASN A 34 14.84 -26.18 11.49
CA ASN A 34 13.53 -26.28 12.14
C ASN A 34 12.72 -25.00 12.00
N ARG A 35 12.08 -24.84 10.84
CA ARG A 35 11.26 -23.68 10.50
C ARG A 35 10.16 -23.38 11.53
N LYS A 36 9.40 -24.38 11.97
CA LYS A 36 8.32 -24.16 12.96
C LYS A 36 8.84 -23.62 14.29
N SER A 37 9.98 -24.14 14.75
CA SER A 37 10.62 -23.64 15.97
C SER A 37 11.16 -22.22 15.75
N PHE A 38 11.76 -21.94 14.58
CA PHE A 38 12.23 -20.59 14.23
C PHE A 38 11.08 -19.59 14.29
N GLU A 39 9.96 -19.90 13.63
CA GLU A 39 8.76 -19.05 13.61
C GLU A 39 8.25 -18.77 15.02
N LYS A 40 8.10 -19.80 15.86
CA LYS A 40 7.65 -19.67 17.25
C LYS A 40 8.55 -18.75 18.09
N ASN A 41 9.86 -18.74 17.83
CA ASN A 41 10.83 -17.97 18.61
C ASN A 41 11.20 -16.62 17.96
N SER A 42 10.69 -16.31 16.77
CA SER A 42 11.05 -15.13 15.99
C SER A 42 10.64 -13.81 16.65
N LEU A 43 9.61 -13.81 17.50
CA LEU A 43 9.11 -12.63 18.24
C LEU A 43 10.20 -11.93 19.06
N ILE A 44 11.23 -12.66 19.46
CA ILE A 44 12.37 -12.08 20.17
C ILE A 44 13.01 -10.93 19.38
N ALA A 45 12.99 -10.99 18.04
CA ALA A 45 13.52 -9.94 17.19
C ALA A 45 12.85 -8.59 17.47
N LEU A 46 11.53 -8.57 17.73
CA LEU A 46 10.78 -7.35 18.05
C LEU A 46 11.25 -6.71 19.35
N GLU A 47 11.60 -7.52 20.35
CA GLU A 47 12.20 -7.02 21.60
C GLU A 47 13.57 -6.39 21.32
N GLN A 48 14.36 -7.00 20.44
CA GLN A 48 15.70 -6.53 20.11
C GLN A 48 15.70 -5.20 19.34
N LEU A 49 14.64 -4.88 18.57
CA LEU A 49 14.51 -3.61 17.84
C LEU A 49 14.58 -2.40 18.77
N LYS A 50 14.05 -2.52 19.99
CA LYS A 50 14.05 -1.45 21.00
C LYS A 50 15.46 -1.01 21.40
N GLY A 51 16.41 -1.95 21.36
CA GLY A 51 17.83 -1.71 21.68
C GLY A 51 18.68 -1.33 20.47
N PHE A 52 18.09 -0.93 19.34
CA PHE A 52 18.87 -0.57 18.16
C PHE A 52 19.74 0.68 18.36
N ASP A 53 19.21 1.71 19.03
CA ASP A 53 19.93 2.98 19.22
C ASP A 53 21.07 2.86 20.25
N SER A 54 21.08 1.80 21.09
CA SER A 54 22.15 1.58 22.05
C SER A 54 23.39 0.93 21.43
N ILE A 55 23.30 0.46 20.17
CA ILE A 55 24.42 -0.12 19.44
C ILE A 55 25.38 1.02 19.03
N GLN A 56 26.54 1.07 19.67
CA GLN A 56 27.48 2.19 19.53
C GLN A 56 28.14 2.27 18.15
N ASN A 57 28.43 1.11 17.54
CA ASN A 57 29.17 1.04 16.29
C ASN A 57 28.22 0.98 15.08
N PRO A 58 28.29 1.92 14.12
CA PRO A 58 27.48 1.88 12.91
C PRO A 58 27.63 0.60 12.09
N LYS A 59 28.80 -0.05 12.10
CA LYS A 59 28.98 -1.36 11.45
C LYS A 59 28.17 -2.45 12.12
N ASN A 60 28.04 -2.41 13.45
CA ASN A 60 27.19 -3.35 14.19
C ASN A 60 25.70 -3.01 14.03
N GLN A 61 25.33 -1.74 13.88
CA GLN A 61 23.96 -1.35 13.50
C GLN A 61 23.59 -1.93 12.12
N GLU A 62 24.49 -1.79 11.13
CA GLU A 62 24.32 -2.40 9.82
C GLU A 62 24.22 -3.93 9.92
N ALA A 63 25.11 -4.56 10.68
CA ALA A 63 25.10 -6.01 10.91
C ALA A 63 23.78 -6.49 11.54
N PHE A 64 23.29 -5.75 12.54
CA PHE A 64 22.02 -6.00 13.22
C PHE A 64 20.86 -5.93 12.23
N VAL A 65 20.74 -4.85 11.45
CA VAL A 65 19.67 -4.69 10.45
C VAL A 65 19.73 -5.79 9.38
N SER A 66 20.93 -6.17 8.94
CA SER A 66 21.10 -7.28 8.00
C SER A 66 20.69 -8.63 8.59
N GLY A 67 21.02 -8.88 9.86
CA GLY A 67 20.66 -10.10 10.57
C GLY A 67 19.16 -10.28 10.80
N LEU A 68 18.36 -9.22 10.65
CA LEU A 68 16.90 -9.26 10.81
C LEU A 68 16.16 -9.82 9.58
N SER A 69 16.83 -10.06 8.45
CA SER A 69 16.21 -10.44 7.17
C SER A 69 15.20 -11.60 7.30
N LEU A 70 15.62 -12.74 7.84
CA LEU A 70 14.71 -13.90 8.02
C LEU A 70 13.62 -13.66 9.08
N PHE A 71 13.87 -12.78 10.05
CA PHE A 71 12.85 -12.40 11.03
C PHE A 71 11.77 -11.53 10.39
N PHE A 72 12.15 -10.62 9.50
CA PHE A 72 11.21 -9.84 8.70
C PHE A 72 10.33 -10.75 7.83
N LEU A 73 10.94 -11.71 7.12
CA LEU A 73 10.19 -12.70 6.33
C LEU A 73 9.08 -13.38 7.15
N VAL A 74 9.38 -13.78 8.39
CA VAL A 74 8.44 -14.51 9.25
C VAL A 74 7.37 -13.59 9.87
N LEU A 75 7.76 -12.38 10.26
CA LEU A 75 6.94 -11.52 11.11
C LEU A 75 6.09 -10.51 10.34
N SER A 76 6.38 -10.26 9.05
CA SER A 76 5.76 -9.17 8.28
C SER A 76 4.23 -9.22 8.20
N ASP A 77 3.63 -10.41 8.12
CA ASP A 77 2.16 -10.54 8.02
C ASP A 77 1.45 -10.21 9.35
N THR A 78 2.10 -10.52 10.47
CA THR A 78 1.48 -10.48 11.81
C THR A 78 1.88 -9.25 12.63
N HIS A 79 3.08 -8.71 12.39
CA HIS A 79 3.68 -7.59 13.12
C HIS A 79 4.14 -6.49 12.16
N PHE A 80 3.36 -6.29 11.09
CA PHE A 80 3.66 -5.31 10.04
C PHE A 80 3.97 -3.92 10.62
N LYS A 81 3.15 -3.45 11.58
CA LYS A 81 3.25 -2.08 12.13
C LYS A 81 4.57 -1.86 12.87
N GLU A 82 4.98 -2.81 13.71
CA GLU A 82 6.22 -2.76 14.46
C GLU A 82 7.43 -2.75 13.53
N LEU A 83 7.43 -3.61 12.52
CA LEU A 83 8.49 -3.68 11.53
C LEU A 83 8.52 -2.42 10.66
N LYS A 84 7.37 -1.95 10.16
CA LYS A 84 7.20 -0.70 9.41
C LYS A 84 7.83 0.46 10.17
N ASN A 85 7.46 0.65 11.43
CA ASN A 85 7.97 1.74 12.27
C ASN A 85 9.49 1.65 12.46
N PHE A 86 10.02 0.43 12.59
CA PHE A 86 11.46 0.23 12.64
C PHE A 86 12.14 0.58 11.31
N VAL A 87 11.56 0.22 10.17
CA VAL A 87 12.09 0.61 8.84
C VAL A 87 12.12 2.13 8.70
N LEU A 88 11.00 2.81 8.96
CA LEU A 88 10.88 4.27 8.86
C LEU A 88 11.90 4.99 9.75
N LYS A 89 12.20 4.44 10.91
CA LYS A 89 13.26 4.93 11.80
C LYS A 89 14.66 4.70 11.21
N ALA A 90 14.99 3.45 10.87
CA ALA A 90 16.34 3.07 10.47
C ALA A 90 16.72 3.55 9.05
N ILE A 91 15.76 3.74 8.16
CA ILE A 91 15.99 4.35 6.83
C ILE A 91 16.36 5.84 6.94
N CYS A 92 16.07 6.48 8.08
CA CYS A 92 16.48 7.86 8.35
C CYS A 92 17.85 7.97 9.06
N HIS A 93 18.56 6.85 9.25
CA HIS A 93 19.81 6.83 9.99
C HIS A 93 20.91 7.68 9.31
N PRO A 94 21.79 8.39 10.06
CA PRO A 94 22.85 9.22 9.46
C PRO A 94 23.87 8.41 8.64
N ASN A 95 24.16 7.18 9.05
CA ASN A 95 25.06 6.29 8.31
C ASN A 95 24.35 5.66 7.09
N GLY A 96 24.89 5.89 5.89
CA GLY A 96 24.32 5.41 4.63
C GLY A 96 24.33 3.88 4.45
N HIS A 97 25.27 3.15 5.05
CA HIS A 97 25.29 1.69 4.99
C HIS A 97 24.14 1.08 5.80
N VAL A 98 23.83 1.67 6.96
CA VAL A 98 22.65 1.28 7.76
C VAL A 98 21.37 1.49 6.97
N ARG A 99 21.23 2.65 6.29
CA ARG A 99 20.06 2.93 5.44
C ARG A 99 19.92 1.92 4.30
N GLU A 100 21.00 1.67 3.57
CA GLU A 100 20.99 0.73 2.44
C GLU A 100 20.66 -0.70 2.90
N GLN A 101 21.19 -1.11 4.05
CA GLN A 101 20.88 -2.42 4.60
C GLN A 101 19.43 -2.51 5.09
N MET A 102 18.89 -1.42 5.64
CA MET A 102 17.48 -1.34 6.04
C MET A 102 16.57 -1.43 4.82
N ARG A 103 16.88 -0.72 3.73
CA ARG A 103 16.14 -0.81 2.47
C ARG A 103 16.05 -2.26 1.98
N LYS A 104 17.19 -2.97 1.91
CA LYS A 104 17.22 -4.40 1.53
C LYS A 104 16.42 -5.29 2.46
N THR A 105 16.50 -5.07 3.78
CA THR A 105 15.73 -5.86 4.75
C THR A 105 14.22 -5.56 4.65
N ALA A 106 13.84 -4.34 4.24
CA ALA A 106 12.45 -3.93 4.04
C ALA A 106 11.78 -4.57 2.81
N ASP A 107 12.53 -5.16 1.87
CA ASP A 107 11.97 -5.93 0.75
C ASP A 107 10.99 -7.02 1.22
N TRP A 108 11.22 -7.60 2.40
CA TRP A 108 10.31 -8.58 2.98
C TRP A 108 8.94 -8.01 3.38
N LEU A 109 8.87 -6.73 3.77
CA LEU A 109 7.58 -6.07 4.00
C LEU A 109 6.84 -5.88 2.68
N PHE A 110 7.56 -5.49 1.62
CA PHE A 110 6.97 -5.41 0.28
C PHE A 110 6.48 -6.77 -0.21
N MET A 111 7.27 -7.85 -0.04
CA MET A 111 6.85 -9.20 -0.40
C MET A 111 5.59 -9.64 0.38
N SER A 112 5.50 -9.30 1.67
CA SER A 112 4.32 -9.54 2.49
C SER A 112 3.10 -8.76 2.00
N LEU A 113 3.26 -7.47 1.68
CA LEU A 113 2.16 -6.64 1.18
C LEU A 113 1.69 -7.11 -0.20
N SER A 114 2.61 -7.23 -1.16
CA SER A 114 2.31 -7.64 -2.53
C SER A 114 1.63 -9.00 -2.61
N SER A 115 2.09 -9.99 -1.83
CA SER A 115 1.46 -11.32 -1.81
C SER A 115 0.08 -11.36 -1.16
N ARG A 116 -0.25 -10.38 -0.30
CA ARG A 116 -1.58 -10.25 0.31
C ARG A 116 -2.52 -9.37 -0.51
N ILE A 117 -1.99 -8.37 -1.21
CA ILE A 117 -2.74 -7.52 -2.16
C ILE A 117 -3.06 -8.32 -3.43
N HIS A 118 -2.11 -9.11 -3.93
CA HIS A 118 -2.26 -9.96 -5.12
C HIS A 118 -2.03 -11.44 -4.74
N PRO A 119 -2.95 -12.05 -3.96
CA PRO A 119 -2.78 -13.43 -3.54
C PRO A 119 -2.70 -14.35 -4.76
N PHE A 120 -1.78 -15.31 -4.71
CA PHE A 120 -1.70 -16.36 -5.72
C PHE A 120 -2.96 -17.23 -5.66
N VAL A 121 -3.66 -17.34 -6.78
CA VAL A 121 -4.86 -18.15 -6.90
C VAL A 121 -4.74 -19.16 -8.03
N TRP A 122 -5.00 -20.42 -7.72
CA TRP A 122 -5.08 -21.52 -8.68
C TRP A 122 -6.39 -22.30 -8.55
N PRO A 123 -7.08 -22.63 -9.67
CA PRO A 123 -6.79 -22.19 -11.04
C PRO A 123 -6.99 -20.67 -11.23
N LYS A 124 -6.37 -20.10 -12.26
CA LYS A 124 -6.50 -18.67 -12.60
C LYS A 124 -7.99 -18.32 -12.75
N GLY A 125 -8.43 -17.27 -12.07
CA GLY A 125 -9.84 -16.83 -12.08
C GLY A 125 -10.73 -17.44 -11.00
N LYS A 126 -10.22 -18.34 -10.15
CA LYS A 126 -10.96 -18.76 -8.94
C LYS A 126 -11.20 -17.53 -8.05
N LYS A 127 -12.42 -17.39 -7.55
CA LYS A 127 -12.80 -16.29 -6.66
C LYS A 127 -12.03 -16.39 -5.34
N LEU A 128 -11.66 -15.23 -4.81
CA LEU A 128 -11.06 -15.13 -3.48
C LEU A 128 -12.07 -15.57 -2.42
N THR A 129 -11.56 -16.23 -1.38
CA THR A 129 -12.34 -16.50 -0.17
C THR A 129 -12.56 -15.20 0.60
N GLN A 130 -13.60 -15.15 1.44
CA GLN A 130 -13.87 -13.99 2.31
C GLN A 130 -12.66 -13.61 3.18
N LYS A 131 -11.92 -14.62 3.67
CA LYS A 131 -10.67 -14.40 4.42
C LYS A 131 -9.59 -13.72 3.56
N GLN A 132 -9.45 -14.12 2.30
CA GLN A 132 -8.48 -13.51 1.39
C GLN A 132 -8.88 -12.07 1.03
N ILE A 133 -10.17 -11.81 0.82
CA ILE A 133 -10.67 -10.44 0.56
C ILE A 133 -10.39 -9.53 1.77
N ALA A 134 -10.71 -9.98 2.98
CA ALA A 134 -10.44 -9.22 4.20
C ALA A 134 -8.93 -8.94 4.40
N GLU A 135 -8.07 -9.94 4.12
CA GLU A 135 -6.62 -9.76 4.23
C GLU A 135 -6.07 -8.84 3.12
N GLN A 136 -6.64 -8.90 1.92
CA GLN A 136 -6.30 -8.01 0.80
C GLN A 136 -6.60 -6.55 1.15
N GLU A 137 -7.81 -6.26 1.65
CA GLU A 137 -8.19 -4.90 2.08
C GLU A 137 -7.31 -4.39 3.22
N LYS A 138 -7.02 -5.26 4.20
CA LYS A 138 -6.07 -4.93 5.28
C LYS A 138 -4.68 -4.59 4.73
N ALA A 139 -4.17 -5.38 3.78
CA ALA A 139 -2.86 -5.15 3.18
C ALA A 139 -2.80 -3.88 2.33
N LYS A 140 -3.87 -3.54 1.59
CA LYS A 140 -3.99 -2.26 0.89
C LYS A 140 -3.89 -1.08 1.85
N ASN A 141 -4.66 -1.10 2.94
CA ASN A 141 -4.61 -0.05 3.97
C ASN A 141 -3.22 0.09 4.59
N GLN A 142 -2.57 -1.04 4.92
CA GLN A 142 -1.20 -1.06 5.44
C GLN A 142 -0.19 -0.46 4.45
N CYS A 143 -0.34 -0.77 3.16
CA CYS A 143 0.53 -0.24 2.12
C CYS A 143 0.32 1.26 1.91
N ALA A 144 -0.93 1.73 1.87
CA ALA A 144 -1.28 3.14 1.75
C ALA A 144 -0.72 3.96 2.93
N GLU A 145 -0.92 3.49 4.17
CA GLU A 145 -0.35 4.12 5.37
C GLU A 145 1.18 4.18 5.29
N TYR A 146 1.82 3.11 4.81
CA TYR A 146 3.28 3.04 4.70
C TYR A 146 3.82 4.01 3.64
N LEU A 147 3.19 4.10 2.47
CA LEU A 147 3.59 5.07 1.43
C LEU A 147 3.44 6.51 1.91
N ASN A 148 2.31 6.83 2.55
CA ASN A 148 2.09 8.15 3.13
C ASN A 148 3.15 8.51 4.18
N ASP A 149 3.52 7.59 5.07
CA ASP A 149 4.58 7.83 6.05
C ASP A 149 5.95 8.07 5.37
N ILE A 150 6.25 7.38 4.28
CA ILE A 150 7.49 7.59 3.51
C ILE A 150 7.46 8.96 2.83
N GLU A 151 6.33 9.35 2.24
CA GLU A 151 6.16 10.65 1.57
C GLU A 151 6.33 11.81 2.57
N LEU A 152 5.71 11.72 3.76
CA LEU A 152 5.90 12.70 4.82
C LEU A 152 7.37 12.82 5.27
N LEU A 153 8.11 11.70 5.30
CA LEU A 153 9.54 11.74 5.55
C LEU A 153 10.32 12.35 4.38
N MET A 154 9.93 12.08 3.14
CA MET A 154 10.55 12.68 1.96
C MET A 154 10.39 14.20 1.98
N GLU A 155 9.19 14.72 2.26
CA GLU A 155 8.94 16.16 2.43
C GLU A 155 9.83 16.76 3.53
N LYS A 156 9.97 16.06 4.67
CA LYS A 156 10.82 16.50 5.77
C LYS A 156 12.31 16.58 5.41
N TYR A 157 12.81 15.66 4.58
CA TYR A 157 14.23 15.55 4.24
C TYR A 157 14.57 16.16 2.87
N ASP A 158 13.60 16.73 2.16
CA ASP A 158 13.86 17.49 0.94
C ASP A 158 14.52 18.83 1.29
N ASP A 159 15.70 19.07 0.73
CA ASP A 159 16.45 20.30 0.88
C ASP A 159 16.31 21.23 -0.35
N GLY A 160 15.44 20.88 -1.29
CA GLY A 160 15.22 21.59 -2.55
C GLY A 160 16.34 21.42 -3.57
N SER A 161 17.43 20.72 -3.23
CA SER A 161 18.59 20.55 -4.12
C SER A 161 18.42 19.39 -5.11
N TYR A 162 17.39 18.56 -4.93
CA TYR A 162 17.19 17.33 -5.70
C TYR A 162 16.43 17.52 -7.01
N GLY A 163 15.68 18.61 -7.19
CA GLY A 163 14.86 18.88 -8.39
C GLY A 163 15.65 19.01 -9.70
N LYS A 164 16.98 19.11 -9.64
CA LYS A 164 17.88 19.12 -10.81
C LYS A 164 18.24 17.72 -11.33
N PHE A 165 17.99 16.67 -10.57
CA PHE A 165 18.34 15.31 -10.97
C PHE A 165 17.13 14.63 -11.61
N LYS A 166 17.30 14.19 -12.86
CA LYS A 166 16.28 13.44 -13.58
C LYS A 166 16.07 12.01 -13.03
N TYR A 167 17.12 11.42 -12.45
CA TYR A 167 17.12 10.03 -12.01
C TYR A 167 17.68 9.92 -10.59
N ILE A 168 17.09 9.05 -9.77
CA ILE A 168 17.45 8.84 -8.35
C ILE A 168 18.91 8.38 -8.22
N ASP A 169 19.39 7.55 -9.15
CA ASP A 169 20.77 7.03 -9.17
C ASP A 169 21.83 8.14 -9.16
N ARG A 170 21.57 9.27 -9.83
CA ARG A 170 22.45 10.45 -9.92
C ARG A 170 22.47 11.31 -8.66
N MET A 171 21.53 11.13 -7.74
CA MET A 171 21.50 11.87 -6.49
C MET A 171 22.67 11.47 -5.58
N LYS A 172 23.16 12.41 -4.77
CA LYS A 172 24.15 12.08 -3.72
C LYS A 172 23.51 11.18 -2.65
N PRO A 173 24.27 10.28 -1.99
CA PRO A 173 23.75 9.52 -0.87
C PRO A 173 23.21 10.44 0.23
N SER A 174 21.91 10.35 0.51
CA SER A 174 21.23 11.13 1.54
C SER A 174 20.06 10.31 2.12
N VAL A 175 19.42 10.83 3.18
CA VAL A 175 18.19 10.23 3.70
C VAL A 175 17.09 10.31 2.64
N TYR A 176 16.93 11.47 1.99
CA TYR A 176 15.97 11.68 0.91
C TYR A 176 16.13 10.67 -0.23
N LYS A 177 17.36 10.46 -0.74
CA LYS A 177 17.63 9.44 -1.75
C LYS A 177 17.23 8.03 -1.28
N SER A 178 17.55 7.67 -0.04
CA SER A 178 17.20 6.36 0.52
C SER A 178 15.69 6.16 0.65
N LEU A 179 14.94 7.22 0.99
CA LEU A 179 13.48 7.20 1.04
C LEU A 179 12.87 7.07 -0.36
N GLN A 180 13.38 7.79 -1.36
CA GLN A 180 12.93 7.64 -2.74
C GLN A 180 13.17 6.23 -3.29
N LEU A 181 14.33 5.63 -2.98
CA LEU A 181 14.61 4.24 -3.35
C LEU A 181 13.64 3.29 -2.64
N LEU A 182 13.39 3.47 -1.34
CA LEU A 182 12.43 2.64 -0.59
C LEU A 182 11.00 2.79 -1.15
N TRP A 183 10.57 4.01 -1.46
CA TRP A 183 9.27 4.28 -2.08
C TRP A 183 9.18 3.54 -3.42
N SER A 184 10.20 3.68 -4.27
CA SER A 184 10.30 2.98 -5.56
C SER A 184 10.29 1.46 -5.40
N ASP A 185 10.88 0.92 -4.32
CA ASP A 185 10.89 -0.51 -4.04
C ASP A 185 9.50 -1.04 -3.64
N ILE A 186 8.74 -0.26 -2.87
CA ILE A 186 7.40 -0.62 -2.40
C ILE A 186 6.36 -0.49 -3.52
N THR A 187 6.54 0.46 -4.44
CA THR A 187 5.61 0.70 -5.57
C THR A 187 5.94 -0.12 -6.81
N ARG A 188 6.93 -1.04 -6.73
CA ARG A 188 7.25 -1.95 -7.84
C ARG A 188 6.02 -2.76 -8.25
N GLY A 189 5.86 -2.97 -9.56
CA GLY A 189 4.82 -3.87 -10.08
C GLY A 189 3.40 -3.31 -9.97
N ASP A 190 3.25 -1.98 -10.04
CA ASP A 190 1.96 -1.27 -10.13
C ASP A 190 1.04 -1.43 -8.91
N ILE A 191 1.54 -1.87 -7.75
CA ILE A 191 0.73 -2.02 -6.52
C ILE A 191 -0.05 -0.74 -6.21
N GLN A 192 0.53 0.42 -6.47
CA GLN A 192 -0.12 1.72 -6.27
C GLN A 192 -1.46 1.87 -7.00
N LYS A 193 -1.64 1.23 -8.17
CA LYS A 193 -2.91 1.27 -8.92
C LYS A 193 -4.06 0.63 -8.13
N ASP A 194 -3.73 -0.36 -7.29
CA ASP A 194 -4.70 -1.11 -6.48
C ASP A 194 -4.88 -0.52 -5.06
N LEU A 195 -4.05 0.47 -4.69
CA LEU A 195 -4.15 1.21 -3.42
C LEU A 195 -5.08 2.40 -3.49
N TYR A 196 -5.75 2.59 -4.63
CA TYR A 196 -6.67 3.69 -4.78
C TYR A 196 -7.82 3.56 -3.79
N THR A 197 -7.77 4.40 -2.77
CA THR A 197 -8.87 4.64 -1.84
C THR A 197 -9.64 5.83 -2.38
N THR A 198 -10.94 5.67 -2.63
CA THR A 198 -11.81 6.78 -3.05
C THR A 198 -11.66 7.95 -2.06
N PRO A 199 -11.22 9.15 -2.49
CA PRO A 199 -11.06 10.31 -1.64
C PRO A 199 -12.35 10.63 -0.88
N PRO A 200 -12.28 11.09 0.38
CA PRO A 200 -13.46 11.44 1.16
C PRO A 200 -14.42 12.40 0.43
N ALA A 201 -13.89 13.39 -0.30
CA ALA A 201 -14.69 14.32 -1.09
C ALA A 201 -15.51 13.64 -2.21
N VAL A 202 -15.00 12.55 -2.79
CA VAL A 202 -15.73 11.76 -3.79
C VAL A 202 -16.81 10.91 -3.10
N LEU A 203 -16.54 10.36 -1.91
CA LEU A 203 -17.55 9.64 -1.12
C LEU A 203 -18.68 10.56 -0.68
N GLU A 204 -18.37 11.75 -0.16
CA GLU A 204 -19.36 12.77 0.21
C GLU A 204 -20.23 13.14 -0.99
N LYS A 205 -19.61 13.34 -2.16
CA LYS A 205 -20.37 13.65 -3.37
C LYS A 205 -21.24 12.49 -3.86
N ARG A 206 -20.79 11.23 -3.71
CA ARG A 206 -21.63 10.05 -3.98
C ARG A 206 -22.87 10.03 -3.10
N GLU A 207 -22.72 10.30 -1.79
CA GLU A 207 -23.87 10.35 -0.87
C GLU A 207 -24.86 11.48 -1.22
N GLU A 208 -24.37 12.64 -1.67
CA GLU A 208 -25.23 13.72 -2.17
C GLU A 208 -26.02 13.27 -3.40
N ILE A 209 -25.35 12.68 -4.39
CA ILE A 209 -25.96 12.21 -5.64
C ILE A 209 -26.99 11.10 -5.34
N GLU A 210 -26.69 10.16 -4.45
CA GLU A 210 -27.64 9.10 -4.06
C GLU A 210 -28.91 9.67 -3.41
N LYS A 211 -28.78 10.72 -2.58
CA LYS A 211 -29.92 11.42 -1.98
C LYS A 211 -30.75 12.16 -3.03
N GLU A 212 -30.09 12.85 -3.96
CA GLU A 212 -30.75 13.57 -5.05
C GLU A 212 -31.49 12.60 -5.99
N LEU A 213 -30.84 11.53 -6.44
CA LEU A 213 -31.44 10.49 -7.26
C LEU A 213 -32.63 9.83 -6.54
N SER A 214 -32.50 9.51 -5.25
CA SER A 214 -33.60 8.94 -4.47
C SER A 214 -34.81 9.89 -4.41
N ALA A 215 -34.57 11.19 -4.23
CA ALA A 215 -35.63 12.19 -4.23
C ALA A 215 -36.29 12.35 -5.61
N LEU A 216 -35.51 12.24 -6.69
CA LEU A 216 -36.03 12.27 -8.06
C LEU A 216 -36.86 11.02 -8.38
N ILE A 217 -36.39 9.82 -8.00
CA ILE A 217 -37.13 8.56 -8.17
C ILE A 217 -38.48 8.62 -7.45
N GLN A 218 -38.50 9.10 -6.21
CA GLN A 218 -39.74 9.26 -5.42
C GLN A 218 -40.74 10.20 -6.08
N LYS A 219 -40.26 11.28 -6.72
CA LYS A 219 -41.11 12.23 -7.46
C LYS A 219 -41.67 11.63 -8.75
N THR A 220 -40.91 10.77 -9.40
CA THR A 220 -41.21 10.25 -10.74
C THR A 220 -42.27 9.13 -10.72
N LYS A 221 -42.65 8.59 -9.54
CA LYS A 221 -43.66 7.52 -9.36
C LYS A 221 -43.46 6.29 -10.27
N GLY A 222 -42.26 6.11 -10.82
CA GLY A 222 -41.90 4.93 -11.61
C GLY A 222 -41.46 3.77 -10.71
N ASP A 223 -41.46 2.55 -11.25
CA ASP A 223 -40.99 1.33 -10.59
C ASP A 223 -39.45 1.22 -10.52
N ILE A 224 -38.73 2.32 -10.81
CA ILE A 224 -37.27 2.35 -10.91
C ILE A 224 -36.66 2.45 -9.52
N THR A 225 -35.58 1.70 -9.30
CA THR A 225 -34.82 1.73 -8.06
C THR A 225 -33.45 2.38 -8.25
N LEU A 226 -32.92 2.99 -7.19
CA LEU A 226 -31.55 3.53 -7.20
C LEU A 226 -30.52 2.45 -7.58
N LYS A 227 -30.76 1.22 -7.15
CA LYS A 227 -29.89 0.08 -7.42
C LYS A 227 -29.84 -0.26 -8.90
N GLU A 228 -30.98 -0.23 -9.61
CA GLU A 228 -30.99 -0.48 -11.06
C GLU A 228 -30.17 0.57 -11.82
N ILE A 229 -30.23 1.84 -11.40
CA ILE A 229 -29.40 2.90 -11.99
C ILE A 229 -27.91 2.66 -11.71
N GLN A 230 -27.55 2.29 -10.48
CA GLN A 230 -26.17 1.96 -10.11
C GLN A 230 -25.65 0.74 -10.87
N ASP A 231 -26.48 -0.29 -11.05
CA ASP A 231 -26.13 -1.51 -11.78
C ASP A 231 -25.92 -1.20 -13.27
N ILE A 232 -26.75 -0.35 -13.89
CA ILE A 232 -26.58 0.09 -15.29
C ILE A 232 -25.27 0.87 -15.46
N ILE A 233 -24.98 1.83 -14.58
CA ILE A 233 -23.73 2.61 -14.63
C ILE A 233 -22.52 1.70 -14.39
N TYR A 234 -22.61 0.76 -13.44
CA TYR A 234 -21.50 -0.14 -13.15
C TYR A 234 -21.21 -1.09 -14.33
N ASP A 235 -22.23 -1.68 -14.91
CA ASP A 235 -22.10 -2.67 -15.99
C ASP A 235 -22.08 -2.05 -17.40
N GLU A 236 -21.84 -0.74 -17.51
CA GLU A 236 -21.82 -0.01 -18.78
C GLU A 236 -21.01 -0.74 -19.87
N THR A 237 -21.54 -0.70 -21.07
CA THR A 237 -20.94 -1.25 -22.29
C THR A 237 -20.66 -0.16 -23.31
N ASP A 238 -21.49 0.88 -23.36
CA ASP A 238 -21.29 2.08 -24.17
C ASP A 238 -22.04 3.32 -23.59
N PHE A 239 -21.96 4.44 -24.31
CA PHE A 239 -22.57 5.71 -23.89
C PHE A 239 -24.11 5.73 -24.06
N ASP A 240 -24.68 4.74 -24.78
CA ASP A 240 -26.12 4.65 -24.95
C ASP A 240 -26.81 4.15 -23.67
N ASP A 241 -26.08 3.47 -22.78
CA ASP A 241 -26.55 3.05 -21.46
C ASP A 241 -26.98 4.25 -20.58
N LEU A 242 -26.32 5.40 -20.69
CA LEU A 242 -26.75 6.65 -20.01
C LEU A 242 -28.09 7.16 -20.56
N ASN A 243 -28.29 7.06 -21.88
CA ASN A 243 -29.54 7.48 -22.52
C ASN A 243 -30.71 6.58 -22.12
N ASP A 244 -30.45 5.29 -21.88
CA ASP A 244 -31.45 4.37 -21.38
C ASP A 244 -31.88 4.70 -19.95
N VAL A 245 -30.95 5.12 -19.07
CA VAL A 245 -31.31 5.65 -17.75
C VAL A 245 -32.09 6.96 -17.87
N ILE A 246 -31.71 7.88 -18.75
CA ILE A 246 -32.44 9.15 -18.95
C ILE A 246 -33.88 8.88 -19.42
N ARG A 247 -34.09 7.91 -20.31
CA ARG A 247 -35.42 7.50 -20.79
C ARG A 247 -36.31 6.96 -19.67
N MET A 248 -35.74 6.35 -18.64
CA MET A 248 -36.51 5.87 -17.48
C MET A 248 -37.17 7.01 -16.70
N PHE A 249 -36.65 8.24 -16.81
CA PHE A 249 -37.21 9.42 -16.15
C PHE A 249 -38.04 10.33 -17.08
N ASP A 250 -38.20 9.96 -18.36
CA ASP A 250 -38.94 10.79 -19.32
C ASP A 250 -40.47 10.69 -19.07
N THR A 251 -40.98 11.66 -18.31
CA THR A 251 -42.43 11.84 -18.02
C THR A 251 -43.12 12.83 -18.97
N GLY A 252 -42.41 13.36 -19.99
CA GLY A 252 -42.92 14.35 -20.94
C GLY A 252 -42.87 15.81 -20.47
N SER A 253 -42.18 16.12 -19.36
CA SER A 253 -41.97 17.49 -18.84
C SER A 253 -40.52 17.97 -19.05
N PRO A 254 -40.27 18.98 -19.92
CA PRO A 254 -38.91 19.41 -20.28
C PRO A 254 -38.06 19.98 -19.12
N TYR A 255 -38.69 20.60 -18.12
CA TYR A 255 -37.99 21.23 -17.00
C TYR A 255 -37.56 20.24 -15.90
N GLU A 256 -38.27 19.12 -15.75
CA GLU A 256 -37.90 18.07 -14.81
C GLU A 256 -36.77 17.21 -15.37
N LEU A 257 -36.73 17.05 -16.69
CA LEU A 257 -35.72 16.29 -17.41
C LEU A 257 -34.32 16.91 -17.30
N GLN A 258 -34.20 18.25 -17.30
CA GLN A 258 -32.89 18.92 -17.20
C GLN A 258 -32.19 18.63 -15.86
N ASN A 259 -32.91 18.74 -14.74
CA ASN A 259 -32.36 18.45 -13.41
C ASN A 259 -31.98 16.96 -13.29
N VAL A 260 -32.78 16.06 -13.87
CA VAL A 260 -32.48 14.63 -13.91
C VAL A 260 -31.20 14.36 -14.71
N ILE A 261 -31.05 14.99 -15.88
CA ILE A 261 -29.85 14.83 -16.72
C ILE A 261 -28.60 15.32 -15.98
N GLU A 262 -28.67 16.42 -15.24
CA GLU A 262 -27.54 16.93 -14.45
C GLU A 262 -27.14 15.95 -13.35
N THR A 263 -28.08 15.49 -12.52
CA THR A 263 -27.80 14.51 -11.47
C THR A 263 -27.32 13.16 -12.04
N LEU A 264 -27.82 12.72 -13.20
CA LEU A 264 -27.36 11.49 -13.87
C LEU A 264 -25.96 11.63 -14.46
N ASN A 265 -25.61 12.80 -15.01
CA ASN A 265 -24.24 13.06 -15.43
C ASN A 265 -23.27 13.07 -14.25
N ASP A 266 -23.68 13.62 -13.11
CA ASP A 266 -22.90 13.56 -11.88
C ASP A 266 -22.77 12.10 -11.40
N ALA A 267 -23.86 11.32 -11.40
CA ALA A 267 -23.81 9.90 -11.09
C ALA A 267 -22.84 9.15 -12.00
N TRP A 268 -22.88 9.39 -13.31
CA TRP A 268 -21.95 8.81 -14.27
C TRP A 268 -20.49 9.16 -13.96
N ASN A 269 -20.21 10.38 -13.54
CA ASN A 269 -18.84 10.83 -13.25
C ASN A 269 -18.31 10.38 -11.90
N TYR A 270 -19.18 10.12 -10.92
CA TYR A 270 -18.81 9.83 -9.54
C TYR A 270 -19.04 8.37 -9.13
N PHE A 271 -19.95 7.62 -9.76
CA PHE A 271 -20.19 6.20 -9.45
C PHE A 271 -19.19 5.27 -10.13
N PRO A 272 -18.86 4.12 -9.51
CA PRO A 272 -17.85 3.21 -10.02
C PRO A 272 -18.30 2.50 -11.31
N HIS A 273 -17.35 2.26 -12.22
CA HIS A 273 -17.58 1.58 -13.50
C HIS A 273 -16.78 0.29 -13.59
N ARG A 274 -17.37 -0.78 -14.12
CA ARG A 274 -16.68 -2.08 -14.31
C ARG A 274 -15.52 -1.96 -15.29
N VAL A 275 -15.69 -1.21 -16.38
CA VAL A 275 -14.63 -1.00 -17.40
C VAL A 275 -13.45 -0.21 -16.85
N LEU A 276 -13.66 0.56 -15.78
CA LEU A 276 -12.63 1.31 -15.05
C LEU A 276 -12.14 0.56 -13.79
N ASN A 277 -12.36 -0.76 -13.71
CA ASN A 277 -12.00 -1.61 -12.56
C ASN A 277 -12.60 -1.14 -11.22
N GLY A 278 -13.82 -0.59 -11.25
CA GLY A 278 -14.52 -0.10 -10.06
C GLY A 278 -14.16 1.33 -9.65
N LEU A 279 -13.41 2.06 -10.49
CA LEU A 279 -13.17 3.49 -10.36
C LEU A 279 -14.24 4.28 -11.11
N CYS A 280 -14.44 5.54 -10.75
CA CYS A 280 -15.24 6.46 -11.56
C CYS A 280 -14.37 7.36 -12.46
N PRO A 281 -14.94 7.95 -13.53
CA PRO A 281 -14.21 8.79 -14.48
C PRO A 281 -13.40 9.91 -13.80
N LEU A 282 -13.94 10.55 -12.76
CA LEU A 282 -13.23 11.59 -12.03
C LEU A 282 -11.97 11.05 -11.32
N GLU A 283 -12.05 9.83 -10.81
CA GLU A 283 -10.96 9.17 -10.10
C GLU A 283 -9.84 8.79 -11.07
N ILE A 284 -10.18 8.31 -12.27
CA ILE A 284 -9.23 8.06 -13.35
C ILE A 284 -8.52 9.35 -13.78
N VAL A 285 -9.25 10.45 -13.95
CA VAL A 285 -8.66 11.75 -14.30
C VAL A 285 -7.69 12.23 -13.20
N SER A 286 -8.03 11.99 -11.94
CA SER A 286 -7.19 12.35 -10.79
C SER A 286 -5.92 11.50 -10.71
N GLN A 287 -6.01 10.19 -10.94
CA GLN A 287 -4.85 9.29 -11.03
C GLN A 287 -3.93 9.65 -12.20
N ASN A 288 -4.49 9.98 -13.37
CA ASN A 288 -3.72 10.40 -14.56
C ASN A 288 -3.01 11.75 -14.38
N LYS A 289 -3.49 12.61 -13.47
CA LYS A 289 -2.80 13.85 -13.09
C LYS A 289 -1.65 13.59 -12.12
N GLN A 290 -1.81 12.65 -11.17
CA GLN A 290 -0.78 12.27 -10.21
C GLN A 290 0.39 11.51 -10.86
N THR A 291 0.12 10.63 -11.82
CA THR A 291 1.14 9.89 -12.60
C THR A 291 1.97 10.76 -13.56
N LYS A 292 1.61 12.05 -13.73
CA LYS A 292 2.43 13.04 -14.46
C LYS A 292 3.47 13.74 -13.59
N LEU A 293 3.53 13.45 -12.29
CA LEU A 293 4.72 13.76 -11.50
C LEU A 293 5.83 12.80 -11.97
N PRO A 294 7.03 13.31 -12.32
CA PRO A 294 7.93 12.61 -13.21
C PRO A 294 8.47 11.30 -12.61
N ASN A 295 8.22 10.20 -13.33
CA ASN A 295 8.99 8.95 -13.29
C ASN A 295 10.47 9.19 -13.61
#